data_AF-K0EG69-F1
#
_entry.id   AF-K0EG69-F1
#
_cell.length_a   1.000
_cell.length_b   1.000
_cell.length_c   1.000
_cell.angle_alpha   90.00
_cell.angle_beta   90.00
_cell.angle_gamma   90.00
#
_symmetry.space_group_name_H-M   'P 1'
#
loop_
_entity.id
_entity.type
_entity.pdbx_description
1 polymer ?
#
loop_
_entity_poly.entity_id
_entity_poly.type
_entity_poly.pdbx_seq_one_letter_code
_entity_poly.pdbx_strand_id
1 'polypeptide(L)'
;MAFNAHEVLEAAWKNGPFAERMLWQALAQLAVGVTHIQRGNPKGARTLLTRAATRLTEFRPEDEADAPYGIDRAGLIAYAEALLAAVDAQRPIAPEELKPRLCG
;
A
#
# COMPACT_ATOMS: atom_id res chain seq x y z
N MET A 1 -6.11 13.16 -1.99
CA MET A 1 -5.42 12.79 -0.73
C MET A 1 -5.38 11.28 -0.60
N ALA A 2 -4.44 10.73 0.18
CA ALA A 2 -4.30 9.28 0.36
C ALA A 2 -5.58 8.64 0.93
N PHE A 3 -6.32 9.36 1.80
CA PHE A 3 -7.63 8.90 2.28
C PHE A 3 -8.67 8.69 1.17
N ASN A 4 -8.72 9.57 0.16
CA ASN A 4 -9.65 9.36 -0.97
C ASN A 4 -9.27 8.11 -1.79
N ALA A 5 -7.96 7.82 -1.90
CA ALA A 5 -7.51 6.58 -2.53
C ALA A 5 -7.94 5.37 -1.69
N HIS A 6 -7.85 5.43 -0.35
CA HIS A 6 -8.39 4.39 0.53
C HIS A 6 -9.85 4.10 0.21
N GLU A 7 -10.72 5.10 0.15
CA GLU A 7 -12.16 4.89 -0.10
C GLU A 7 -12.42 4.19 -1.46
N VAL A 8 -11.70 4.60 -2.51
CA VAL A 8 -11.82 3.99 -3.85
C VAL A 8 -11.33 2.55 -3.84
N LEU A 9 -10.19 2.29 -3.20
CA LEU A 9 -9.62 0.94 -3.08
C LEU A 9 -10.48 0.07 -2.16
N GLU A 10 -11.13 0.66 -1.16
CA GLU A 10 -12.08 -0.02 -0.28
C GLU A 10 -13.30 -0.50 -1.07
N ALA A 11 -13.81 0.35 -1.96
CA ALA A 11 -14.88 -0.02 -2.87
C ALA A 11 -14.44 -1.11 -3.86
N ALA A 12 -13.21 -1.06 -4.37
CA ALA A 12 -12.67 -2.07 -5.28
C ALA A 12 -12.61 -3.46 -4.65
N TRP A 13 -12.10 -3.62 -3.41
CA TRP A 13 -12.04 -4.97 -2.81
C TRP A 13 -13.41 -5.53 -2.42
N LYS A 14 -14.40 -4.66 -2.13
CA LYS A 14 -15.77 -5.08 -1.78
C LYS A 14 -16.57 -5.55 -2.99
N ASN A 15 -16.32 -4.96 -4.17
CA ASN A 15 -17.13 -5.17 -5.38
C ASN A 15 -16.37 -5.90 -6.50
N GLY A 16 -15.05 -6.01 -6.40
CA GLY A 16 -14.20 -6.63 -7.41
C GLY A 16 -14.13 -8.16 -7.31
N PRO A 17 -13.39 -8.80 -8.23
CA PRO A 17 -13.20 -10.25 -8.24
C PRO A 17 -12.61 -10.76 -6.91
N PHE A 18 -13.09 -11.92 -6.47
CA PHE A 18 -12.60 -12.53 -5.22
C PHE A 18 -11.09 -12.77 -5.25
N ALA A 19 -10.55 -13.19 -6.41
CA ALA A 19 -9.12 -13.41 -6.61
C ALA A 19 -8.28 -12.15 -6.31
N GLU A 20 -8.80 -10.95 -6.59
CA GLU A 20 -8.07 -9.69 -6.43
C GLU A 20 -8.25 -9.05 -5.05
N ARG A 21 -9.11 -9.59 -4.20
CA ARG A 21 -9.48 -8.97 -2.92
C ARG A 21 -8.26 -8.66 -2.04
N MET A 22 -7.27 -9.56 -2.00
CA MET A 22 -6.07 -9.35 -1.20
C MET A 22 -5.24 -8.16 -1.70
N LEU A 23 -5.10 -8.01 -3.03
CA LEU A 23 -4.43 -6.89 -3.65
C LEU A 23 -5.10 -5.57 -3.27
N TRP A 24 -6.41 -5.47 -3.49
CA TRP A 24 -7.17 -4.26 -3.19
C TRP A 24 -7.14 -3.90 -1.69
N GLN A 25 -7.22 -4.90 -0.80
CA GLN A 25 -7.05 -4.70 0.64
C GLN A 25 -5.64 -4.22 1.00
N ALA A 26 -4.60 -4.72 0.33
CA ALA A 26 -3.23 -4.28 0.56
C ALA A 26 -3.02 -2.82 0.14
N LEU A 27 -3.54 -2.43 -1.03
CA LEU A 27 -3.48 -1.05 -1.51
C LEU A 27 -4.26 -0.10 -0.59
N ALA A 28 -5.45 -0.51 -0.12
CA ALA A 28 -6.22 0.28 0.84
C ALA A 28 -5.43 0.50 2.14
N GLN A 29 -4.78 -0.55 2.67
CA GLN A 29 -3.92 -0.44 3.85
C GLN A 29 -2.70 0.45 3.62
N LEU A 30 -2.08 0.38 2.43
CA LEU A 30 -0.98 1.26 2.05
C LEU A 30 -1.41 2.73 2.10
N ALA A 31 -2.57 3.05 1.52
CA ALA A 31 -3.14 4.40 1.51
C ALA A 31 -3.45 4.93 2.93
N VAL A 32 -3.97 4.08 3.82
CA VAL A 32 -4.20 4.47 5.23
C VAL A 32 -2.87 4.58 5.99
N GLY A 33 -1.88 3.73 5.71
CA GLY A 33 -0.52 3.86 6.25
C GLY A 33 0.11 5.21 5.92
N VAL A 34 0.01 5.65 4.66
CA VAL A 34 0.43 6.99 4.22
C VAL A 34 -0.37 8.09 4.94
N THR A 35 -1.69 7.91 5.10
CA THR A 35 -2.53 8.86 5.83
C THR A 35 -2.10 8.99 7.30
N HIS A 36 -1.69 7.89 7.94
CA HIS A 36 -1.14 7.91 9.30
C HIS A 36 0.16 8.70 9.39
N ILE A 37 1.06 8.60 8.40
CA ILE A 37 2.27 9.43 8.34
C ILE A 37 1.89 10.91 8.27
N GLN A 38 0.97 11.26 7.36
CA GLN A 38 0.51 12.65 7.18
C GLN A 38 -0.15 13.25 8.44
N ARG A 39 -0.72 12.39 9.30
CA ARG A 39 -1.36 12.79 10.57
C ARG A 39 -0.43 12.68 11.79
N GLY A 40 0.85 12.37 11.60
CA GLY A 40 1.81 12.23 12.71
C GLY A 40 1.53 11.02 13.62
N ASN A 41 0.99 9.93 13.08
CA ASN A 41 0.71 8.68 13.81
C ASN A 41 1.66 7.54 13.36
N PRO A 42 2.91 7.49 13.86
CA PRO A 42 3.89 6.49 13.44
C PRO A 42 3.48 5.05 13.80
N LYS A 43 2.77 4.84 14.92
CA LYS A 43 2.29 3.52 15.33
C LYS A 43 1.26 2.96 14.35
N GLY A 44 0.29 3.79 13.95
CA GLY A 44 -0.70 3.45 12.93
C GLY A 44 -0.03 3.20 11.57
N ALA A 45 0.92 4.06 11.19
CA ALA A 45 1.68 3.93 9.95
C ALA A 45 2.40 2.57 9.88
N ARG A 46 3.21 2.22 10.87
CA ARG A 46 3.90 0.92 10.93
C ARG A 46 2.94 -0.25 10.75
N THR A 47 1.87 -0.25 11.55
CA THR A 47 0.91 -1.36 11.56
C THR A 47 0.32 -1.62 10.17
N LEU A 48 -0.09 -0.57 9.45
CA LEU A 48 -0.73 -0.75 8.16
C LEU A 48 0.25 -0.90 7.00
N LEU A 49 1.40 -0.23 7.03
CA LEU A 49 2.45 -0.43 6.02
C LEU A 49 3.00 -1.84 6.06
N THR A 50 3.25 -2.42 7.24
CA THR A 50 3.67 -3.82 7.37
C THR A 50 2.60 -4.76 6.82
N ARG A 51 1.33 -4.57 7.16
CA ARG A 51 0.24 -5.41 6.64
C ARG A 51 0.07 -5.30 5.13
N ALA A 52 0.23 -4.09 4.58
CA ALA A 52 0.19 -3.85 3.15
C ALA A 52 1.33 -4.58 2.44
N ALA A 53 2.57 -4.43 2.92
CA ALA A 53 3.74 -5.13 2.38
C ALA A 53 3.56 -6.65 2.44
N THR A 54 3.16 -7.21 3.59
CA THR A 54 2.91 -8.65 3.74
C THR A 54 1.86 -9.16 2.74
N ARG A 55 0.73 -8.46 2.60
CA ARG A 55 -0.34 -8.89 1.67
C ARG A 55 0.06 -8.75 0.21
N LEU A 56 0.83 -7.73 -0.15
CA LEU A 56 1.38 -7.62 -1.50
C LEU A 56 2.34 -8.79 -1.77
N THR A 57 3.21 -9.13 -0.83
CA THR A 57 4.13 -10.28 -0.96
C THR A 57 3.39 -11.62 -1.04
N GLU A 58 2.34 -11.80 -0.26
CA GLU A 58 1.54 -13.04 -0.22
C GLU A 58 0.55 -13.17 -1.38
N PHE A 59 0.17 -12.06 -2.03
CA PHE A 59 -0.73 -12.07 -3.18
C PHE A 59 -0.09 -12.86 -4.32
N ARG A 60 -0.71 -13.98 -4.70
CA ARG A 60 -0.31 -14.84 -5.82
C ARG A 60 -1.40 -14.80 -6.89
N PRO A 61 -1.17 -14.12 -8.02
CA PRO A 61 -2.10 -14.16 -9.16
C PRO A 61 -2.10 -15.54 -9.81
N GLU A 62 -3.20 -15.89 -10.47
CA GLU A 62 -3.46 -17.24 -10.99
C GLU A 62 -2.52 -17.64 -12.14
N ASP A 63 -2.08 -16.69 -12.98
CA ASP A 63 -1.39 -16.96 -14.24
C ASP A 63 0.14 -16.73 -14.23
N GLU A 64 0.80 -16.76 -13.06
CA GLU A 64 2.22 -16.37 -12.86
C GLU A 64 2.59 -14.95 -13.34
N ALA A 65 1.64 -14.21 -13.94
CA ALA A 65 1.73 -12.78 -14.19
C ALA A 65 2.03 -12.03 -12.89
N ASP A 66 2.47 -10.78 -12.97
CA ASP A 66 2.51 -9.94 -11.77
C ASP A 66 1.08 -9.49 -11.38
N ALA A 67 0.93 -8.41 -10.61
CA ALA A 67 -0.40 -7.90 -10.29
C ALA A 67 -1.17 -7.45 -11.56
N PRO A 68 -2.51 -7.63 -11.60
CA PRO A 68 -3.34 -7.19 -12.72
C PRO A 68 -3.23 -5.68 -12.94
N TYR A 69 -3.69 -5.23 -14.11
CA TYR A 69 -3.73 -3.80 -14.48
C TYR A 69 -2.35 -3.11 -14.57
N GLY A 70 -1.26 -3.88 -14.68
CA GLY A 70 0.11 -3.35 -14.72
C GLY A 70 0.55 -2.74 -13.39
N ILE A 71 -0.05 -3.17 -12.27
CA ILE A 71 0.34 -2.71 -10.94
C ILE A 71 1.75 -3.23 -10.61
N ASP A 72 2.66 -2.32 -10.30
CA ASP A 72 4.04 -2.64 -9.90
C ASP A 72 4.06 -3.08 -8.44
N ARG A 73 3.75 -4.35 -8.21
CA ARG A 73 3.68 -4.94 -6.87
C ARG A 73 5.03 -4.88 -6.17
N ALA A 74 6.11 -5.19 -6.88
CA ALA A 74 7.46 -5.18 -6.33
C ALA A 74 7.88 -3.76 -5.91
N GLY A 75 7.61 -2.76 -6.75
CA GLY A 75 7.84 -1.35 -6.42
C GLY A 75 6.99 -0.86 -5.25
N LEU A 76 5.75 -1.32 -5.12
CA LEU A 76 4.88 -0.99 -3.99
C LEU A 76 5.33 -1.64 -2.67
N ILE A 77 5.87 -2.86 -2.70
CA ILE A 77 6.49 -3.50 -1.53
C ILE A 77 7.72 -2.69 -1.10
N ALA A 78 8.63 -2.40 -2.04
CA ALA A 78 9.83 -1.61 -1.75
C ALA A 78 9.48 -0.21 -1.22
N TYR A 79 8.43 0.41 -1.76
CA TYR A 79 7.91 1.69 -1.28
C TYR A 79 7.40 1.59 0.17
N ALA A 80 6.60 0.58 0.49
CA ALA A 80 6.10 0.37 1.85
C ALA A 80 7.25 0.13 2.85
N GLU A 81 8.26 -0.64 2.46
CA GLU A 81 9.46 -0.91 3.26
C GLU A 81 10.32 0.35 3.47
N ALA A 82 10.49 1.18 2.43
CA ALA A 82 11.20 2.45 2.55
C ALA A 82 10.50 3.42 3.53
N LEU A 83 9.16 3.48 3.49
CA LEU A 83 8.38 4.25 4.45
C LEU A 83 8.48 3.68 5.87
N LEU A 84 8.43 2.35 6.02
CA LEU A 84 8.62 1.69 7.33
C LEU A 84 9.99 2.05 7.92
N ALA A 85 11.06 1.92 7.14
CA ALA A 85 12.41 2.27 7.55
C ALA A 85 12.52 3.75 7.97
N ALA A 86 11.87 4.66 7.24
CA ALA A 86 11.83 6.07 7.61
C ALA A 86 11.06 6.33 8.91
N VAL A 87 9.91 5.68 9.11
CA VAL A 87 9.11 5.78 10.33
C VAL A 87 9.85 5.18 11.54
N ASP A 88 10.61 4.11 11.34
CA ASP A 88 11.42 3.47 12.39
C ASP A 88 12.62 4.33 12.77
N ALA A 89 13.29 4.93 11.79
CA ALA A 89 14.38 5.87 11.99
C ALA A 89 13.92 7.27 12.47
N GLN A 90 12.61 7.51 12.60
CA GLN A 90 12.01 8.83 12.86
C GLN A 90 12.50 9.91 11.87
N ARG A 91 12.85 9.48 10.65
CA ARG A 91 13.30 10.38 9.60
C ARG A 91 12.11 11.17 9.09
N PRO A 92 12.23 12.50 8.89
CA PRO A 92 11.22 13.27 8.18
C PRO A 92 10.98 12.67 6.79
N ILE A 93 9.70 12.46 6.46
CA ILE A 93 9.28 11.92 5.16
C ILE A 93 8.69 13.07 4.36
N ALA A 94 9.30 13.38 3.22
CA ALA A 94 8.89 14.50 2.42
C ALA A 94 7.56 14.20 1.67
N PRO A 95 6.74 15.21 1.34
CA PRO A 95 5.44 14.98 0.67
C PRO A 95 5.53 14.24 -0.67
N GLU A 96 6.66 14.34 -1.37
CA GLU A 96 6.96 13.60 -2.59
C GLU A 96 7.22 12.11 -2.34
N GLU A 97 7.82 11.74 -1.20
CA GLU A 97 8.00 10.34 -0.78
C GLU A 97 6.68 9.68 -0.42
N LEU A 98 5.60 10.45 -0.24
CA LEU A 98 4.25 9.93 0.08
C LEU A 98 3.37 9.69 -1.17
N LYS A 99 3.98 9.69 -2.35
CA LYS A 99 3.31 9.49 -3.65
C LYS A 99 3.87 8.24 -4.32
N PRO A 100 3.27 7.06 -4.13
CA PRO A 100 3.74 5.85 -4.79
C PRO A 100 3.47 5.92 -6.29
N ARG A 101 4.32 5.25 -7.07
CA ARG A 101 3.97 4.86 -8.44
C ARG A 101 3.19 3.56 -8.35
N LEU A 102 1.98 3.54 -8.91
CA LEU A 102 1.15 2.34 -8.93
C LEU A 102 1.52 1.40 -10.07
N CYS A 103 1.97 1.95 -11.19
CA CYS A 103 2.37 1.21 -12.39
C CYS A 103 3.81 1.58 -12.76
N GLY A 104 4.51 0.62 -13.39
CA GLY A 104 5.88 0.75 -13.90
C GLY A 104 5.99 1.52 -15.21
#